data_AF-A0A842Y5S9-F1
#
_entry.id   AF-A0A842Y5S9-F1
#
_cell.length_a   1.000
_cell.length_b   1.000
_cell.length_c   1.000
_cell.angle_alpha   90.00
_cell.angle_beta   90.00
_cell.angle_gamma   90.00
#
_symmetry.space_group_name_H-M   'P 1'
#
loop_
_entity.id
_entity.type
_entity.pdbx_description
1 polymer ?
#
loop_
_entity_poly.entity_id
_entity_poly.type
_entity_poly.pdbx_seq_one_letter_code
_entity_poly.pdbx_strand_id
1 'polypeptide(L)'
;MEVVFRVIGSEKNLDDLNSDETNVHFCFRPSEKDIFKLNRKCPNVRIVQLPESYYNTLSNTTKTLLSIKNIEILVGNVWGHRTDIDKYITVDI
;
A
#
# COMPACT_ATOMS: atom_id res chain seq x y z
N MET A 1 14.15 -2.90 12.14
CA MET A 1 13.47 -4.19 11.88
C MET A 1 13.18 -4.23 10.40
N GLU A 2 13.54 -5.31 9.70
CA GLU A 2 13.27 -5.40 8.26
C GLU A 2 11.80 -5.74 8.01
N VAL A 3 11.11 -4.88 7.26
CA VAL A 3 9.73 -5.12 6.82
C VAL A 3 9.68 -5.19 5.32
N VAL A 4 9.05 -6.24 4.81
CA VAL A 4 8.86 -6.45 3.37
C VAL A 4 7.51 -5.89 2.96
N PHE A 5 7.52 -5.02 1.96
CA PHE A 5 6.34 -4.42 1.34
C PHE A 5 6.14 -4.94 -0.08
N ARG A 6 4.90 -5.28 -0.42
CA ARG A 6 4.47 -5.48 -1.80
C ARG A 6 4.25 -4.13 -2.47
N VAL A 7 5.00 -3.84 -3.54
CA VAL A 7 4.95 -2.56 -4.23
C VAL A 7 3.83 -2.54 -5.28
N ILE A 8 3.00 -1.50 -5.21
CA ILE A 8 1.84 -1.28 -6.09
C ILE A 8 2.09 0.02 -6.86
N GLY A 9 2.63 -0.12 -8.07
CA GLY A 9 2.94 1.01 -8.95
C GLY A 9 1.74 1.61 -9.66
N SER A 10 0.70 0.80 -9.88
CA SER A 10 -0.50 1.18 -10.62
C SER A 10 -1.71 0.36 -10.19
N GLU A 11 -2.92 0.81 -10.56
CA GLU A 11 -4.17 0.07 -10.30
C GLU A 11 -4.18 -1.35 -10.89
N LYS A 12 -3.45 -1.58 -11.99
CA LYS A 12 -3.31 -2.91 -12.60
C LYS A 12 -2.58 -3.88 -11.69
N ASN A 13 -1.61 -3.40 -10.91
CA ASN A 13 -0.88 -4.25 -9.97
C ASN A 13 -1.77 -4.77 -8.83
N LEU A 14 -2.90 -4.09 -8.53
CA LEU A 14 -3.90 -4.60 -7.59
C LEU A 14 -4.56 -5.88 -8.09
N ASP A 15 -4.56 -6.15 -9.40
CA ASP A 15 -5.08 -7.40 -9.95
C ASP A 15 -4.10 -8.58 -9.79
N ASP A 16 -2.82 -8.32 -9.54
CA ASP A 16 -1.78 -9.35 -9.38
C ASP A 16 -1.30 -9.47 -7.93
N LEU A 17 -2.11 -9.02 -6.96
CA LEU A 17 -1.83 -9.20 -5.55
C LEU A 17 -2.14 -10.62 -5.09
N ASN A 18 -1.22 -11.18 -4.31
CA ASN A 18 -1.44 -12.44 -3.61
C ASN A 18 -2.25 -12.18 -2.32
N SER A 19 -3.03 -13.16 -1.87
CA SER A 19 -3.94 -12.98 -0.73
C SER A 19 -3.24 -12.95 0.64
N ASP A 20 -1.99 -13.39 0.70
CA ASP A 20 -1.12 -13.49 1.86
C ASP A 20 -0.30 -12.21 2.13
N GLU A 21 -0.41 -11.20 1.26
CA GLU A 21 0.26 -9.92 1.45
C GLU A 21 -0.22 -9.23 2.74
N THR A 22 0.73 -8.83 3.59
CA THR A 22 0.46 -8.20 4.89
C THR A 22 0.84 -6.73 4.93
N ASN A 23 1.86 -6.32 4.17
CA ASN A 23 2.29 -4.93 4.06
C ASN A 23 2.38 -4.54 2.59
N VAL A 24 1.81 -3.39 2.22
CA VAL A 24 1.82 -2.90 0.84
C VAL A 24 2.35 -1.48 0.77
N HIS A 25 3.05 -1.16 -0.31
CA HIS A 25 3.52 0.19 -0.60
C HIS A 25 2.84 0.70 -1.87
N PHE A 26 2.18 1.86 -1.78
CA PHE A 26 1.56 2.51 -2.93
C PHE A 26 2.46 3.60 -3.50
N CYS A 27 2.82 3.47 -4.78
CA CYS A 27 3.55 4.53 -5.50
C CYS A 27 2.62 5.58 -6.14
N PHE A 28 1.33 5.57 -5.79
CA PHE A 28 0.32 6.52 -6.23
C PHE A 28 -0.66 6.79 -5.10
N ARG A 29 -1.49 7.84 -5.22
CA ARG A 29 -2.55 8.12 -4.25
C ARG A 29 -3.72 7.14 -4.44
N PRO A 30 -4.00 6.22 -3.51
CA PRO A 30 -5.11 5.29 -3.66
C PRO A 30 -6.46 6.00 -3.50
N SER A 31 -7.40 5.62 -4.35
CA SER A 31 -8.82 5.97 -4.21
C SER A 31 -9.52 5.03 -3.23
N GLU A 32 -10.75 5.36 -2.84
CA GLU A 32 -11.59 4.47 -2.03
C GLU A 32 -11.79 3.11 -2.72
N LYS A 33 -11.94 3.11 -4.06
CA LYS A 33 -12.08 1.88 -4.87
C LYS A 33 -10.85 0.99 -4.76
N ASP A 34 -9.66 1.58 -4.77
CA ASP A 34 -8.40 0.85 -4.65
C ASP A 34 -8.28 0.18 -3.30
N ILE A 35 -8.65 0.88 -2.22
CA ILE A 35 -8.64 0.31 -0.86
C ILE A 35 -9.66 -0.82 -0.73
N PHE A 36 -10.86 -0.70 -1.31
CA PHE A 36 -11.82 -1.81 -1.33
C PHE A 36 -11.29 -3.03 -2.09
N LYS A 37 -10.63 -2.79 -3.23
CA LYS A 37 -10.02 -3.86 -4.04
C LYS A 37 -8.88 -4.55 -3.28
N LEU A 38 -8.01 -3.77 -2.64
CA LEU A 38 -6.94 -4.25 -1.77
C LEU A 38 -7.49 -5.14 -0.66
N ASN A 39 -8.44 -4.64 0.13
CA ASN A 39 -9.03 -5.40 1.24
C ASN A 39 -9.73 -6.68 0.77
N ARG A 40 -10.33 -6.69 -0.43
CA ARG A 40 -10.99 -7.88 -0.99
C ARG A 40 -9.98 -8.95 -1.40
N LYS A 41 -8.85 -8.55 -1.99
CA LYS A 41 -7.81 -9.50 -2.43
C LYS A 41 -6.94 -9.98 -1.28
N CYS A 42 -6.56 -9.06 -0.40
CA CYS A 42 -5.59 -9.26 0.66
C CYS A 42 -6.26 -8.89 2.00
N PRO A 43 -7.08 -9.79 2.57
CA PRO A 43 -7.80 -9.52 3.81
C PRO A 43 -6.88 -9.36 5.04
N ASN A 44 -5.62 -9.80 4.92
CA ASN A 44 -4.63 -9.79 5.99
C ASN A 44 -3.70 -8.57 5.96
N VAL A 45 -3.96 -7.59 5.09
CA VAL A 45 -3.15 -6.35 5.05
C VAL A 45 -3.33 -5.60 6.35
N ARG A 46 -2.20 -5.21 6.95
CA ARG A 46 -2.13 -4.45 8.19
C ARG A 46 -1.48 -3.09 8.01
N ILE A 47 -0.55 -2.97 7.06
CA ILE A 47 0.19 -1.74 6.82
C ILE A 47 0.06 -1.32 5.36
N VAL A 48 -0.33 -0.07 5.16
CA VAL A 48 -0.27 0.64 3.88
C VAL A 48 0.78 1.74 3.99
N GLN A 49 1.88 1.57 3.28
CA GLN A 49 2.92 2.59 3.17
C GLN A 49 2.63 3.53 1.99
N LEU A 50 2.75 4.84 2.24
CA LEU A 50 2.53 5.89 1.26
C LEU A 50 3.66 6.94 1.33
N PRO A 51 4.12 7.44 0.18
CA PRO A 51 4.85 8.70 0.10
C PRO A 51 4.10 9.85 0.78
N GLU A 52 4.85 10.75 1.39
CA GLU A 52 4.30 11.91 2.12
C GLU A 52 3.36 12.77 1.25
N SER A 53 3.71 12.98 -0.02
CA SER A 53 2.88 13.72 -0.98
C SER A 53 1.49 13.12 -1.17
N TYR A 54 1.40 11.79 -1.23
CA TYR A 54 0.13 11.08 -1.38
C TYR A 54 -0.63 10.99 -0.08
N TYR A 55 0.05 10.84 1.06
CA TYR A 55 -0.57 10.87 2.37
C TYR A 55 -1.26 12.23 2.67
N ASN A 56 -0.58 13.33 2.33
CA ASN A 56 -1.07 14.69 2.56
C ASN A 56 -2.32 15.01 1.71
N THR A 57 -2.42 14.39 0.53
CA THR A 57 -3.54 14.60 -0.42
C THR A 57 -4.60 13.49 -0.36
N LEU A 58 -4.45 12.54 0.57
CA LEU A 58 -5.38 11.43 0.76
C LEU A 58 -6.70 11.92 1.38
N SER A 59 -7.84 11.50 0.82
CA SER A 59 -9.15 11.92 1.30
C SER A 59 -9.38 11.44 2.75
N ASN A 60 -10.12 12.22 3.53
CA ASN A 60 -10.51 11.81 4.88
C ASN A 60 -11.35 10.52 4.86
N THR A 61 -12.17 10.33 3.84
CA THR A 61 -12.95 9.11 3.65
C THR A 61 -12.06 7.89 3.48
N THR A 62 -11.01 7.98 2.65
CA THR A 62 -10.04 6.89 2.47
C THR A 62 -9.30 6.59 3.77
N LYS A 63 -8.88 7.61 4.53
CA LYS A 63 -8.24 7.44 5.85
C LYS A 63 -9.16 6.72 6.83
N THR A 64 -10.43 7.14 6.91
CA THR A 64 -11.43 6.50 7.76
C THR A 64 -11.70 5.05 7.34
N LEU A 65 -11.78 4.77 6.03
CA LEU A 65 -11.97 3.42 5.52
C LEU A 65 -10.83 2.48 5.94
N LEU A 66 -9.57 2.93 5.79
CA LEU A 66 -8.40 2.18 6.24
C LEU A 66 -8.44 1.92 7.75
N SER A 67 -8.79 2.93 8.54
CA SER A 67 -8.93 2.80 9.99
C SER A 67 -10.03 1.80 10.40
N ILE A 68 -11.20 1.83 9.75
CA ILE A 68 -12.29 0.86 10.00
C ILE A 68 -11.84 -0.58 9.67
N LYS A 69 -10.96 -0.73 8.67
CA LYS A 69 -10.37 -2.03 8.30
C LYS A 69 -9.18 -2.43 9.18
N ASN A 70 -8.84 -1.63 10.19
CA ASN A 70 -7.68 -1.84 11.05
C ASN A 70 -6.35 -1.89 10.26
N ILE A 71 -6.27 -1.08 9.20
CA ILE A 71 -5.08 -0.91 8.37
C ILE A 71 -4.39 0.39 8.79
N GLU A 72 -3.15 0.26 9.22
CA GLU A 72 -2.29 1.38 9.61
C GLU A 72 -1.66 2.03 8.38
N ILE A 73 -1.57 3.37 8.40
CA ILE A 73 -0.89 4.13 7.36
C ILE A 73 0.51 4.48 7.84
N LEU A 74 1.52 3.99 7.13
CA LEU A 74 2.92 4.35 7.34
C LEU A 74 3.36 5.37 6.29
N VAL A 75 3.90 6.50 6.72
CA VAL A 75 4.47 7.47 5.79
C VAL A 75 5.93 7.10 5.52
N GLY A 76 6.27 6.84 4.26
CA GLY A 76 7.62 6.44 3.87
C GLY A 76 7.79 6.34 2.36
N ASN A 77 9.03 6.48 1.92
CA ASN A 77 9.42 6.39 0.51
C ASN A 77 10.33 5.21 0.29
N VAL A 78 10.26 4.65 -0.91
CA VAL A 78 11.17 3.62 -1.39
C VAL A 78 12.04 4.21 -2.49
N TRP A 79 13.31 4.47 -2.16
CA TRP A 79 14.28 5.03 -3.10
C TRP A 79 14.94 3.92 -3.92
N GLY A 80 15.16 4.18 -5.22
CA GLY A 80 15.90 3.27 -6.11
C GLY A 80 15.15 2.01 -6.54
N HIS A 81 13.87 1.86 -6.17
CA HIS A 81 13.05 0.70 -6.51
C HIS A 81 12.49 0.80 -7.93
N ARG A 82 12.71 -0.24 -8.75
CA ARG A 82 12.11 -0.35 -10.09
C ARG A 82 10.83 -1.16 -10.03
N THR A 83 9.70 -0.47 -9.97
CA THR A 83 8.37 -1.09 -9.84
C THR A 83 7.97 -2.00 -11.00
N ASP A 84 8.66 -1.87 -12.14
CA ASP A 84 8.49 -2.72 -13.32
C ASP A 84 9.25 -4.06 -13.25
N ILE A 85 10.24 -4.18 -12.37
CA ILE A 85 11.09 -5.38 -12.21
C ILE A 85 10.85 -6.04 -10.86
N ASP A 86 10.81 -5.24 -9.80
CA ASP A 86 10.78 -5.73 -8.43
C ASP A 86 9.39 -5.56 -7.82
N LYS A 87 8.79 -6.69 -7.45
CA LYS A 87 7.46 -6.73 -6.84
C LYS A 87 7.48 -6.39 -5.34
N TYR A 88 8.62 -6.60 -4.69
CA TYR A 88 8.78 -6.51 -3.26
C TYR A 88 9.97 -5.64 -2.90
N ILE A 89 9.89 -4.96 -1.77
CA ILE A 89 10.98 -4.17 -1.22
C ILE A 89 11.10 -4.40 0.28
N THR A 90 12.34 -4.53 0.75
CA THR A 90 12.66 -4.54 2.18
C THR A 90 13.01 -3.13 2.62
N VAL A 91 12.35 -2.66 3.67
CA VAL A 91 12.60 -1.35 4.29
C VAL A 91 13.00 -1.58 5.74
N ASP A 92 14.07 -0.93 6.16
CA ASP A 92 14.44 -0.83 7.57
C ASP A 92 13.60 0.25 8.26
N ILE A 93 12.83 -0.17 9.27
CA ILE A 93 12.03 0.70 10.14
C ILE A 93 12.57 0.68 11.57
#